data_AF-A0A7C8QSL9-F1
#
_entry.id   AF-A0A7C8QSL9-F1
#
_cell.length_a   1.000
_cell.length_b   1.000
_cell.length_c   1.000
_cell.angle_alpha   90.00
_cell.angle_beta   90.00
_cell.angle_gamma   90.00
#
_symmetry.space_group_name_H-M   'P 1'
#
loop_
_entity.id
_entity.type
_entity.pdbx_description
1 polymer ?
#
loop_
_entity_poly.entity_id
_entity_poly.type
_entity_poly.pdbx_seq_one_letter_code
_entity_poly.pdbx_strand_id
1 'polypeptide(L)'
;MTSENPVFERHQTVYKTDTKFQLDTLSYQTQYVDIYFLRLAKLKRIVEAHGRERWDDVEVNGDYVKRVDRVLDVRQGELCWITGTIYMNMPLKPNVLDDIAKDHFISAPLPRQKYRDFEKDQIMIEDESGRLELVGSKIKTEDLVTGCVVGVMGTETASGEFEVIDMVLPELPDQNQRLIPKAPSSRRNYVALLSGLNITGNIHESIETHLLVEYLLGEAGSPEDQEKTSSISRLIIAGNSLSEPHTQAADDAVAPASSSRPIKSKKYGYDAASYNAKPTAVLDALLADLCTSISVTLMPGETDPANASLPQQKMHPTMFPTAKYYTGSTFIPSTNPHACEIDGVRFLGTSGQTIDDVFKYVDGDDRLEMMERTLRWRLVAPTAPDTLWCYPFQDDDQFVIETCPHR
;
A
#
# COMPACT_ATOMS: atom_id res chain seq x y z
N MET A 1 19.77 22.73 -47.88
CA MET A 1 19.76 23.23 -46.49
C MET A 1 19.25 22.08 -45.65
N THR A 2 20.16 21.35 -45.01
CA THR A 2 19.82 20.30 -44.04
C THR A 2 19.11 20.98 -42.88
N SER A 3 17.80 20.77 -42.74
CA SER A 3 17.11 21.10 -41.50
C SER A 3 17.65 20.13 -40.44
N GLU A 4 18.58 20.59 -39.62
CA GLU A 4 18.98 19.85 -38.43
C GLU A 4 17.75 19.80 -37.51
N ASN A 5 17.16 18.62 -37.38
CA ASN A 5 16.14 18.39 -36.37
C ASN A 5 16.82 18.56 -35.00
N PRO A 6 16.26 19.37 -34.08
CA PRO A 6 16.85 19.56 -32.77
C PRO A 6 16.86 18.25 -31.98
N VAL A 7 17.96 18.00 -31.25
CA VAL A 7 18.10 16.84 -30.36
C VAL A 7 18.08 17.34 -28.93
N PHE A 8 17.27 16.69 -28.08
CA PHE A 8 17.12 17.06 -26.68
C PHE A 8 17.68 15.98 -25.75
N GLU A 9 18.49 16.38 -24.78
CA GLU A 9 19.06 15.47 -23.77
C GLU A 9 18.23 15.47 -22.47
N ARG A 10 18.12 14.30 -21.86
CA ARG A 10 17.49 14.11 -20.55
C ARG A 10 18.48 14.32 -19.41
N HIS A 11 17.97 14.81 -18.30
CA HIS A 11 18.75 14.89 -17.06
C HIS A 11 18.97 13.51 -16.45
N GLN A 12 20.22 13.19 -16.12
CA GLN A 12 20.55 11.96 -15.39
C GLN A 12 20.36 12.19 -13.89
N THR A 13 19.35 11.51 -13.31
CA THR A 13 19.03 11.61 -11.88
C THR A 13 20.03 10.85 -11.01
N VAL A 14 20.35 11.38 -9.83
CA VAL A 14 20.91 10.59 -8.73
C VAL A 14 19.78 9.80 -8.07
N TYR A 15 19.89 8.47 -8.12
CA TYR A 15 18.86 7.56 -7.60
C TYR A 15 19.41 6.69 -6.48
N LYS A 16 18.70 6.62 -5.36
CA LYS A 16 19.01 5.71 -4.24
C LYS A 16 17.78 4.89 -3.89
N THR A 17 17.91 3.57 -3.90
CA THR A 17 16.86 2.67 -3.40
C THR A 17 17.00 2.51 -1.89
N ASP A 18 15.88 2.56 -1.18
CA ASP A 18 15.80 2.08 0.20
C ASP A 18 15.54 0.57 0.18
N THR A 19 16.37 -0.20 0.88
CA THR A 19 16.26 -1.66 0.95
C THR A 19 15.31 -2.15 2.04
N LYS A 20 14.61 -1.23 2.74
CA LYS A 20 13.72 -1.54 3.86
C LYS A 20 12.76 -2.69 3.60
N PHE A 21 12.16 -2.78 2.41
CA PHE A 21 11.15 -3.78 2.07
C PHE A 21 11.71 -5.03 1.37
N GLN A 22 13.03 -5.11 1.20
CA GLN A 22 13.69 -6.26 0.62
C GLN A 22 13.86 -7.36 1.68
N LEU A 23 13.41 -8.57 1.35
CA LEU A 23 13.55 -9.75 2.20
C LEU A 23 14.59 -10.69 1.59
N ASP A 24 15.79 -10.75 2.20
CA ASP A 24 16.88 -11.61 1.70
C ASP A 24 16.69 -13.08 2.09
N THR A 25 16.10 -13.34 3.26
CA THR A 25 15.81 -14.67 3.77
C THR A 25 14.37 -14.74 4.28
N LEU A 26 13.61 -15.72 3.79
CA LEU A 26 12.21 -15.93 4.18
C LEU A 26 12.10 -17.11 5.15
N SER A 27 11.51 -16.86 6.31
CA SER A 27 11.10 -17.88 7.28
C SER A 27 9.63 -17.69 7.63
N TYR A 28 8.85 -18.77 7.53
CA TYR A 28 7.40 -18.76 7.79
C TYR A 28 7.05 -19.56 9.05
N GLN A 29 8.02 -19.79 9.93
CA GLN A 29 7.81 -20.58 11.16
C GLN A 29 7.23 -19.75 12.32
N THR A 30 7.08 -18.44 12.15
CA THR A 30 6.60 -17.52 13.19
C THR A 30 5.15 -17.12 13.05
N GLN A 31 4.59 -16.68 14.17
CA GLN A 31 3.23 -16.21 14.27
C GLN A 31 3.15 -14.70 14.03
N TYR A 32 1.95 -14.24 13.64
CA TYR A 32 1.69 -12.83 13.37
C TYR A 32 1.61 -11.95 14.61
N VAL A 33 1.74 -12.49 15.82
CA VAL A 33 1.63 -11.69 17.06
C VAL A 33 2.76 -10.67 17.18
N ASP A 34 3.95 -11.03 16.71
CA ASP A 34 5.16 -10.21 16.85
C ASP A 34 5.02 -8.86 16.13
N ILE A 35 4.35 -8.81 14.98
CA ILE A 35 4.16 -7.55 14.24
C ILE A 35 3.38 -6.51 15.05
N TYR A 36 2.35 -6.92 15.80
CA TYR A 36 1.56 -6.01 16.63
C TYR A 36 2.37 -5.50 17.82
N PHE A 37 3.17 -6.37 18.44
CA PHE A 37 4.07 -5.96 19.53
C PHE A 37 5.15 -5.00 19.03
N LEU A 38 5.80 -5.29 17.89
CA LEU A 38 6.82 -4.43 17.29
C LEU A 38 6.23 -3.06 16.92
N ARG A 39 5.04 -3.06 16.31
CA ARG A 39 4.33 -1.85 15.93
C ARG A 39 3.99 -0.98 17.14
N LEU A 40 3.38 -1.59 18.16
CA LEU A 40 3.06 -0.90 19.40
C LEU A 40 4.34 -0.37 20.06
N ALA A 41 5.41 -1.16 20.15
CA ALA A 41 6.67 -0.74 20.74
C ALA A 41 7.29 0.48 20.04
N LYS A 42 7.24 0.54 18.70
CA LYS A 42 7.73 1.68 17.91
C LYS A 42 6.89 2.94 18.11
N LEU A 43 5.57 2.82 18.07
CA LEU A 43 4.65 3.98 18.05
C LEU A 43 4.22 4.45 19.45
N LYS A 44 4.21 3.58 20.46
CA LYS A 44 3.77 3.88 21.84
C LYS A 44 4.51 5.09 22.41
N ARG A 45 5.83 5.18 22.24
CA ARG A 45 6.61 6.32 22.75
C ARG A 45 6.19 7.67 22.15
N ILE A 46 5.85 7.68 20.86
CA ILE A 46 5.44 8.89 20.13
C ILE A 46 4.04 9.30 20.58
N VAL A 47 3.11 8.35 20.56
CA VAL A 47 1.71 8.56 20.96
C VAL A 47 1.61 9.01 22.42
N GLU A 48 2.37 8.38 23.32
CA GLU A 48 2.41 8.78 24.72
C GLU A 48 3.03 10.16 24.92
N ALA A 49 3.98 10.58 24.08
CA ALA A 49 4.52 11.93 24.15
C ALA A 49 3.44 12.97 23.81
N HIS A 50 2.66 12.73 22.74
CA HIS A 50 1.52 13.57 22.39
C HIS A 50 0.42 13.54 23.45
N GLY A 51 0.15 12.37 24.03
CA GLY A 51 -0.82 12.22 25.13
C GLY A 51 -0.42 13.02 26.36
N ARG A 52 0.85 12.93 26.79
CA ARG A 52 1.38 13.72 27.91
C ARG A 52 1.26 15.22 27.67
N GLU A 53 1.70 15.68 26.50
CA GLU A 53 1.61 17.11 26.13
C GLU A 53 0.16 17.61 26.13
N ARG A 54 -0.79 16.77 25.74
CA ARG A 54 -2.20 17.17 25.60
C ARG A 54 -3.02 17.04 26.87
N TRP A 55 -2.71 16.07 27.74
CA TRP A 55 -3.62 15.65 28.81
C TRP A 55 -3.05 15.67 30.23
N ASP A 56 -1.73 15.63 30.43
CA ASP A 56 -1.18 15.52 31.80
C ASP A 56 -1.49 16.74 32.68
N ASP A 57 -1.60 17.93 32.08
CA ASP A 57 -1.95 19.18 32.77
C ASP A 57 -3.46 19.47 32.77
N VAL A 58 -4.30 18.55 32.25
CA VAL A 58 -5.75 18.74 32.19
C VAL A 58 -6.38 18.34 33.53
N GLU A 59 -7.10 19.28 34.12
CA GLU A 59 -7.84 19.09 35.38
C GLU A 59 -9.35 19.08 35.11
N VAL A 60 -10.04 18.06 35.62
CA VAL A 60 -11.51 17.94 35.55
C VAL A 60 -12.05 17.67 36.95
N ASN A 61 -12.93 18.55 37.44
CA ASN A 61 -13.57 18.44 38.76
C ASN A 61 -12.59 18.29 39.94
N GLY A 62 -11.37 18.83 39.83
CA GLY A 62 -10.35 18.75 40.89
C GLY A 62 -9.37 17.57 40.75
N ASP A 63 -9.58 16.68 39.78
CA ASP A 63 -8.70 15.55 39.49
C ASP A 63 -7.98 15.75 38.15
N TYR A 64 -6.67 15.50 38.15
CA TYR A 64 -5.86 15.49 36.93
C TYR A 64 -6.08 14.19 36.16
N VAL A 65 -6.10 14.28 34.83
CA VAL A 65 -6.12 13.09 33.98
C VAL A 65 -4.84 12.30 34.20
N LYS A 66 -4.97 11.02 34.57
CA LYS A 66 -3.81 10.15 34.79
C LYS A 66 -3.62 9.21 33.62
N ARG A 67 -2.35 9.02 33.26
CA ARG A 67 -1.96 7.92 32.40
C ARG A 67 -2.16 6.58 33.12
N VAL A 68 -2.74 5.62 32.43
CA VAL A 68 -2.79 4.22 32.85
C VAL A 68 -1.93 3.39 31.89
N ASP A 69 -1.04 2.55 32.43
CA ASP A 69 -0.04 1.85 31.62
C ASP A 69 -0.59 0.64 30.86
N ARG A 70 -1.56 -0.06 31.46
CA ARG A 70 -2.22 -1.24 30.89
C ARG A 70 -3.69 -0.96 30.62
N VAL A 71 -4.20 -1.30 29.43
CA VAL A 71 -5.58 -0.95 29.06
C VAL A 71 -6.63 -1.56 29.99
N LEU A 72 -6.37 -2.72 30.59
CA LEU A 72 -7.29 -3.34 31.55
C LEU A 72 -7.21 -2.79 32.99
N ASP A 73 -6.25 -1.91 33.29
CA ASP A 73 -6.12 -1.31 34.63
C ASP A 73 -6.96 -0.03 34.80
N VAL A 74 -7.74 0.35 33.79
CA VAL A 74 -8.70 1.46 33.87
C VAL A 74 -9.74 1.20 34.96
N ARG A 75 -10.32 2.27 35.49
CA ARG A 75 -11.30 2.19 36.57
C ARG A 75 -12.51 3.04 36.26
N GLN A 76 -13.67 2.46 36.54
CA GLN A 76 -14.95 3.15 36.44
C GLN A 76 -14.95 4.50 37.16
N GLY A 77 -15.29 5.56 36.42
CA GLY A 77 -15.41 6.92 36.94
C GLY A 77 -14.09 7.66 37.15
N GLU A 78 -12.93 7.01 36.95
CA GLU A 78 -11.64 7.70 36.93
C GLU A 78 -11.36 8.20 35.50
N LEU A 79 -11.05 9.49 35.37
CA LEU A 79 -10.67 10.09 34.10
C LEU A 79 -9.18 9.78 33.82
N CYS A 80 -8.93 9.03 32.75
CA CYS A 80 -7.59 8.57 32.43
C CYS A 80 -7.33 8.54 30.93
N TRP A 81 -6.08 8.31 30.56
CA TRP A 81 -5.72 8.05 29.18
C TRP A 81 -4.83 6.81 29.06
N ILE A 82 -5.03 6.07 27.98
CA ILE A 82 -4.34 4.81 27.66
C ILE A 82 -3.81 4.85 26.23
N THR A 83 -2.84 3.99 25.92
CA THR A 83 -2.27 3.83 24.57
C THR A 83 -2.29 2.36 24.18
N GLY A 84 -2.70 2.07 22.95
CA GLY A 84 -2.79 0.71 22.47
C GLY A 84 -3.06 0.65 20.96
N THR A 85 -3.21 -0.57 20.47
CA THR A 85 -3.50 -0.86 19.07
C THR A 85 -5.00 -1.03 18.88
N ILE A 86 -5.56 -0.36 17.87
CA ILE A 86 -6.96 -0.53 17.50
C ILE A 86 -7.18 -1.91 16.90
N TYR A 87 -8.19 -2.61 17.38
CA TYR A 87 -8.72 -3.82 16.80
C TYR A 87 -10.19 -3.63 16.45
N MET A 88 -10.53 -3.81 15.17
CA MET A 88 -11.91 -3.67 14.69
C MET A 88 -12.56 -5.05 14.62
N ASN A 89 -13.57 -5.31 15.44
CA ASN A 89 -14.40 -6.51 15.31
C ASN A 89 -15.61 -6.18 14.43
N MET A 90 -15.58 -6.68 13.20
CA MET A 90 -16.54 -6.32 12.16
C MET A 90 -17.16 -7.61 11.60
N PRO A 91 -18.47 -7.85 11.79
CA PRO A 91 -19.09 -9.11 11.39
C PRO A 91 -19.04 -9.42 9.89
N LEU A 92 -18.80 -8.39 9.06
CA LEU A 92 -18.71 -8.56 7.61
C LEU A 92 -17.29 -8.85 7.12
N LYS A 93 -16.26 -8.85 7.99
CA LYS A 93 -14.92 -9.31 7.61
C LYS A 93 -14.95 -10.79 7.20
N PRO A 94 -14.13 -11.21 6.21
CA PRO A 94 -14.04 -12.60 5.83
C PRO A 94 -13.52 -13.45 6.99
N ASN A 95 -14.09 -14.64 7.17
CA ASN A 95 -13.69 -15.59 8.20
C ASN A 95 -13.42 -16.95 7.57
N VAL A 96 -12.14 -17.33 7.53
CA VAL A 96 -11.68 -18.59 6.93
C VAL A 96 -12.33 -19.81 7.60
N LEU A 97 -12.61 -19.77 8.91
CA LEU A 97 -13.27 -20.87 9.61
C LEU A 97 -14.72 -21.03 9.19
N ASP A 98 -15.43 -19.93 8.96
CA ASP A 98 -16.81 -19.97 8.45
C ASP A 98 -16.85 -20.52 7.03
N ASP A 99 -15.85 -20.20 6.21
CA ASP A 99 -15.74 -20.70 4.83
C ASP A 99 -15.44 -22.20 4.82
N ILE A 100 -14.52 -22.68 5.67
CA ILE A 100 -14.24 -24.11 5.84
C ILE A 100 -15.46 -24.83 6.43
N ALA A 101 -16.19 -24.24 7.38
CA ALA A 101 -17.37 -24.88 7.96
C ALA A 101 -18.52 -25.06 6.94
N LYS A 102 -18.56 -24.22 5.90
CA LYS A 102 -19.56 -24.26 4.82
C LYS A 102 -19.20 -25.22 3.68
N ASP A 103 -18.29 -26.18 3.89
CA ASP A 103 -17.62 -27.05 2.90
C ASP A 103 -18.50 -27.98 2.02
N HIS A 104 -19.72 -27.58 1.65
CA HIS A 104 -20.59 -28.29 0.73
C HIS A 104 -21.30 -27.30 -0.25
N PHE A 105 -20.74 -27.17 -1.45
CA PHE A 105 -21.45 -26.82 -2.71
C PHE A 105 -22.00 -25.40 -2.93
N ILE A 106 -21.32 -24.33 -2.52
CA ILE A 106 -21.64 -23.00 -3.06
C ILE A 106 -20.35 -22.32 -3.53
N SER A 107 -20.38 -21.71 -4.71
CA SER A 107 -19.34 -20.80 -5.18
C SER A 107 -18.96 -19.82 -4.07
N ALA A 108 -17.66 -19.51 -3.93
CA ALA A 108 -17.22 -18.51 -2.98
C ALA A 108 -18.07 -17.23 -3.15
N PRO A 109 -18.67 -16.68 -2.08
CA PRO A 109 -19.42 -15.45 -2.17
C PRO A 109 -18.53 -14.37 -2.78
N LEU A 110 -19.12 -13.50 -3.60
CA LEU A 110 -18.37 -12.40 -4.20
C LEU A 110 -17.68 -11.59 -3.09
N PRO A 111 -16.41 -11.21 -3.28
CA PRO A 111 -15.70 -10.36 -2.34
C PRO A 111 -16.54 -9.13 -2.01
N ARG A 112 -16.76 -8.88 -0.71
CA ARG A 112 -17.46 -7.67 -0.28
C ARG A 112 -16.57 -6.46 -0.57
N GLN A 113 -17.17 -5.39 -1.09
CA GLN A 113 -16.46 -4.14 -1.32
C GLN A 113 -16.10 -3.42 -0.01
N LYS A 114 -16.94 -3.55 1.02
CA LYS A 114 -16.70 -2.99 2.36
C LYS A 114 -17.11 -3.97 3.45
N TYR A 115 -16.48 -3.84 4.61
CA TYR A 115 -16.72 -4.61 5.83
C TYR A 115 -17.47 -3.81 6.90
N ARG A 116 -17.61 -2.49 6.73
CA ARG A 116 -18.25 -1.60 7.71
C ARG A 116 -19.74 -1.90 7.88
N ASP A 117 -20.18 -2.05 9.14
CA ASP A 117 -21.57 -2.06 9.59
C ASP A 117 -21.65 -1.24 10.89
N PHE A 118 -22.04 0.04 10.80
CA PHE A 118 -22.03 0.98 11.95
C PHE A 118 -22.86 0.54 13.15
N GLU A 119 -23.83 -0.36 12.96
CA GLU A 119 -24.67 -0.86 14.05
C GLU A 119 -24.05 -2.04 14.79
N LYS A 120 -23.13 -2.78 14.16
CA LYS A 120 -22.59 -4.03 14.71
C LYS A 120 -21.07 -4.04 14.87
N ASP A 121 -20.37 -3.12 14.24
CA ASP A 121 -18.93 -3.02 14.36
C ASP A 121 -18.53 -2.55 15.76
N GLN A 122 -17.57 -3.23 16.35
CA GLN A 122 -16.98 -2.85 17.63
C GLN A 122 -15.55 -2.37 17.40
N ILE A 123 -15.22 -1.25 18.03
CA ILE A 123 -13.87 -0.69 18.05
C ILE A 123 -13.27 -1.05 19.40
N MET A 124 -12.17 -1.77 19.42
CA MET A 124 -11.46 -2.12 20.65
C MET A 124 -10.06 -1.53 20.63
N ILE A 125 -9.51 -1.28 21.82
CA ILE A 125 -8.08 -1.00 22.01
C ILE A 125 -7.42 -2.19 22.70
N GLU A 126 -6.24 -2.57 22.22
CA GLU A 126 -5.50 -3.75 22.65
C GLU A 126 -4.05 -3.40 23.04
N ASP A 127 -3.58 -4.02 24.12
CA ASP A 127 -2.19 -4.02 24.55
C ASP A 127 -1.78 -5.42 25.08
N GLU A 128 -0.65 -5.52 25.78
CA GLU A 128 -0.18 -6.76 26.40
C GLU A 128 -1.10 -7.33 27.51
N SER A 129 -2.00 -6.52 28.07
CA SER A 129 -2.91 -6.91 29.16
C SER A 129 -4.23 -7.48 28.65
N GLY A 130 -4.74 -6.99 27.52
CA GLY A 130 -5.96 -7.47 26.91
C GLY A 130 -6.65 -6.43 26.04
N ARG A 131 -7.98 -6.50 25.96
CA ARG A 131 -8.82 -5.67 25.09
C ARG A 131 -9.88 -4.92 25.87
N LEU A 132 -10.11 -3.67 25.47
CA LEU A 132 -11.17 -2.83 26.01
C LEU A 132 -11.99 -2.23 24.86
N GLU A 133 -13.31 -2.36 24.92
CA GLU A 133 -14.21 -1.81 23.91
C GLU A 133 -14.29 -0.29 24.04
N LEU A 134 -14.13 0.43 22.94
CA LEU A 134 -14.18 1.87 22.85
C LEU A 134 -15.55 2.32 22.33
N VAL A 135 -16.19 3.23 23.08
CA VAL A 135 -17.47 3.85 22.73
C VAL A 135 -17.37 5.37 22.72
N GLY A 136 -18.44 6.03 22.29
CA GLY A 136 -18.50 7.49 22.16
C GLY A 136 -18.51 7.98 20.71
N SER A 137 -18.92 9.23 20.50
CA SER A 137 -18.99 9.83 19.17
C SER A 137 -17.60 10.09 18.59
N LYS A 138 -16.63 10.47 19.44
CA LYS A 138 -15.27 10.81 19.05
C LYS A 138 -14.59 9.68 18.28
N ILE A 139 -14.61 8.45 18.81
CA ILE A 139 -13.97 7.31 18.15
C ILE A 139 -14.64 6.93 16.83
N LYS A 140 -15.97 7.15 16.71
CA LYS A 140 -16.74 6.81 15.52
C LYS A 140 -16.50 7.73 14.34
N THR A 141 -15.98 8.95 14.56
CA THR A 141 -15.73 9.94 13.51
C THR A 141 -14.29 9.94 12.98
N GLU A 142 -13.37 9.22 13.62
CA GLU A 142 -11.94 9.22 13.24
C GLU A 142 -11.57 8.19 12.15
N ASP A 143 -12.55 7.42 11.67
CA ASP A 143 -12.39 6.41 10.59
C ASP A 143 -11.12 5.54 10.74
N LEU A 144 -10.91 5.06 11.96
CA LEU A 144 -9.78 4.20 12.28
C LEU A 144 -9.96 2.82 11.63
N VAL A 145 -8.83 2.17 11.41
CA VAL A 145 -8.78 0.78 10.96
C VAL A 145 -8.02 -0.06 11.97
N THR A 146 -8.17 -1.39 11.85
CA THR A 146 -7.40 -2.33 12.67
C THR A 146 -5.90 -2.08 12.49
N GLY A 147 -5.12 -2.25 13.56
CA GLY A 147 -3.66 -2.07 13.56
C GLY A 147 -3.15 -0.65 13.76
N CYS A 148 -4.02 0.38 13.79
CA CYS A 148 -3.62 1.75 14.15
C CYS A 148 -3.22 1.86 15.62
N VAL A 149 -2.11 2.52 15.95
CA VAL A 149 -1.71 2.77 17.34
C VAL A 149 -2.11 4.18 17.73
N VAL A 150 -2.91 4.31 18.79
CA VAL A 150 -3.52 5.58 19.21
C VAL A 150 -3.48 5.74 20.73
N GLY A 151 -3.58 6.98 21.17
CA GLY A 151 -3.84 7.33 22.56
C GLY A 151 -5.29 7.77 22.69
N VAL A 152 -6.00 7.30 23.71
CA VAL A 152 -7.38 7.71 23.99
C VAL A 152 -7.52 8.18 25.43
N MET A 153 -8.24 9.27 25.61
CA MET A 153 -8.58 9.84 26.92
C MET A 153 -10.09 9.73 27.14
N GLY A 154 -10.47 9.26 28.32
CA GLY A 154 -11.85 8.94 28.65
C GLY A 154 -12.00 8.31 30.01
N THR A 155 -13.12 7.62 30.21
CA THR A 155 -13.41 6.90 31.45
C THR A 155 -14.16 5.61 31.15
N GLU A 156 -13.99 4.62 32.01
CA GLU A 156 -14.74 3.38 31.94
C GLU A 156 -16.19 3.60 32.41
N THR A 157 -17.14 3.11 31.62
CA THR A 157 -18.57 3.17 31.88
C THR A 157 -19.01 2.06 32.85
N ALA A 158 -20.26 2.13 33.32
CA ALA A 158 -20.81 1.06 34.16
C ALA A 158 -20.97 -0.29 33.42
N SER A 159 -20.94 -0.29 32.09
CA SER A 159 -20.98 -1.49 31.25
C SER A 159 -19.60 -2.13 31.03
N GLY A 160 -18.51 -1.49 31.48
CA GLY A 160 -17.13 -1.95 31.24
C GLY A 160 -16.56 -1.54 29.87
N GLU A 161 -17.23 -0.62 29.17
CA GLU A 161 -16.73 -0.01 27.94
C GLU A 161 -15.95 1.27 28.28
N PHE A 162 -15.08 1.73 27.40
CA PHE A 162 -14.35 2.99 27.58
C PHE A 162 -14.97 4.10 26.74
N GLU A 163 -15.59 5.08 27.39
CA GLU A 163 -16.15 6.24 26.72
C GLU A 163 -15.04 7.22 26.34
N VAL A 164 -14.74 7.29 25.04
CA VAL A 164 -13.68 8.12 24.49
C VAL A 164 -14.16 9.57 24.36
N ILE A 165 -13.46 10.47 25.04
CA ILE A 165 -13.71 11.91 25.02
C ILE A 165 -12.76 12.59 24.03
N ASP A 166 -11.49 12.19 24.02
CA ASP A 166 -10.46 12.74 23.14
C ASP A 166 -9.47 11.66 22.68
N MET A 167 -8.75 11.95 21.60
CA MET A 167 -7.78 11.03 20.99
C MET A 167 -6.55 11.77 20.47
N VAL A 168 -5.41 11.11 20.53
CA VAL A 168 -4.18 11.52 19.84
C VAL A 168 -3.68 10.42 18.91
N LEU A 169 -3.17 10.85 17.76
CA LEU A 169 -2.50 10.00 16.78
C LEU A 169 -0.97 10.18 16.89
N PRO A 170 -0.18 9.26 16.32
CA PRO A 170 1.27 9.45 16.17
C PRO A 170 1.62 10.68 15.31
N GLU A 171 0.69 11.15 14.48
CA GLU A 171 0.85 12.23 13.51
C GLU A 171 2.05 12.03 12.57
N LEU A 172 2.36 13.00 11.72
CA LEU A 172 3.40 12.86 10.71
C LEU A 172 4.81 12.76 11.36
N PRO A 173 5.69 11.88 10.85
CA PRO A 173 7.06 11.80 11.33
C PRO A 173 7.88 13.02 10.90
N ASP A 174 9.06 13.18 11.50
CA ASP A 174 9.98 14.24 11.10
C ASP A 174 10.36 14.07 9.63
N GLN A 175 10.40 15.19 8.91
CA GLN A 175 10.79 15.24 7.50
C GLN A 175 12.21 15.79 7.39
N ASN A 176 13.16 15.02 6.86
CA ASN A 176 14.50 15.56 6.63
C ASN A 176 14.41 16.72 5.64
N GLN A 177 15.33 17.67 5.80
CA GLN A 177 15.38 18.84 4.95
C GLN A 177 15.74 18.46 3.51
N ARG A 178 14.94 18.94 2.55
CA ARG A 178 15.25 18.83 1.13
C ARG A 178 16.50 19.65 0.82
N LEU A 179 17.50 19.03 0.19
CA LEU A 179 18.66 19.72 -0.37
C LEU A 179 18.23 20.47 -1.63
N ILE A 180 17.68 21.68 -1.48
CA ILE A 180 17.35 22.53 -2.62
C ILE A 180 18.67 23.09 -3.20
N PRO A 181 18.96 22.89 -4.50
CA PRO A 181 20.14 23.48 -5.12
C PRO A 181 20.16 25.00 -4.93
N LYS A 182 21.31 25.56 -4.54
CA LYS A 182 21.48 27.01 -4.25
C LYS A 182 21.20 27.92 -5.44
N ALA A 183 21.25 27.39 -6.66
CA ALA A 183 20.82 28.07 -7.87
C ALA A 183 19.59 27.35 -8.42
N PRO A 184 18.50 28.06 -8.75
CA PRO A 184 17.40 27.45 -9.49
C PRO A 184 17.95 26.97 -10.83
N SER A 185 17.95 25.65 -11.06
CA SER A 185 18.09 25.12 -12.41
C SER A 185 17.01 25.78 -13.27
N SER A 186 17.40 26.37 -14.40
CA SER A 186 16.43 26.92 -15.38
C SER A 186 15.49 25.83 -15.92
N ARG A 187 15.90 24.56 -15.81
CA ARG A 187 15.15 23.40 -16.28
C ARG A 187 14.57 22.63 -15.11
N ARG A 188 13.24 22.51 -15.06
CA ARG A 188 12.54 21.61 -14.13
C ARG A 188 12.82 20.16 -14.53
N ASN A 189 12.88 19.28 -13.54
CA ASN A 189 13.00 17.83 -13.75
C ASN A 189 11.72 17.16 -13.24
N TYR A 190 11.19 16.21 -13.98
CA TYR A 190 9.93 15.53 -13.69
C TYR A 190 10.14 14.01 -13.57
N VAL A 191 9.31 13.40 -12.74
CA VAL A 191 9.17 11.95 -12.61
C VAL A 191 7.75 11.61 -13.06
N ALA A 192 7.61 10.72 -14.04
CA ALA A 192 6.34 10.17 -14.46
C ALA A 192 5.93 9.02 -13.53
N LEU A 193 4.66 9.00 -13.11
CA LEU A 193 4.06 7.91 -12.36
C LEU A 193 3.01 7.25 -13.25
N LEU A 194 3.07 5.93 -13.36
CA LEU A 194 2.17 5.10 -14.15
C LEU A 194 1.78 3.88 -13.32
N SER A 195 0.56 3.39 -13.48
CA SER A 195 0.08 2.17 -12.81
C SER A 195 -1.04 1.57 -13.64
N GLY A 196 -1.28 0.26 -13.52
CA GLY A 196 -2.45 -0.36 -14.14
C GLY A 196 -2.37 -0.41 -15.66
N LEU A 197 -1.21 -0.76 -16.23
CA LEU A 197 -1.08 -1.06 -17.66
C LEU A 197 -1.97 -2.24 -18.06
N ASN A 198 -2.17 -3.20 -17.14
CA ASN A 198 -3.07 -4.33 -17.31
C ASN A 198 -2.89 -5.06 -18.65
N ILE A 199 -1.64 -5.30 -19.04
CA ILE A 199 -1.30 -5.92 -20.34
C ILE A 199 -1.91 -7.33 -20.40
N THR A 200 -2.71 -7.57 -21.43
CA THR A 200 -3.40 -8.85 -21.68
C THR A 200 -2.70 -9.70 -22.75
N GLY A 201 -1.80 -9.10 -23.55
CA GLY A 201 -1.15 -9.76 -24.69
C GLY A 201 -2.07 -9.95 -25.92
N ASN A 202 -3.24 -9.29 -25.95
CA ASN A 202 -4.16 -9.31 -27.07
C ASN A 202 -3.75 -8.29 -28.15
N ILE A 203 -4.12 -8.54 -29.42
CA ILE A 203 -3.73 -7.73 -30.58
C ILE A 203 -4.27 -6.28 -30.49
N HIS A 204 -5.37 -6.07 -29.76
CA HIS A 204 -5.97 -4.76 -29.51
C HIS A 204 -5.44 -4.12 -28.23
N GLU A 205 -4.16 -4.31 -27.93
CA GLU A 205 -3.51 -3.58 -26.85
C GLU A 205 -3.78 -2.08 -26.98
N SER A 206 -3.98 -1.45 -25.83
CA SER A 206 -4.49 -0.08 -25.71
C SER A 206 -3.62 0.89 -26.51
N ILE A 207 -4.21 1.56 -27.51
CA ILE A 207 -3.56 2.63 -28.29
C ILE A 207 -2.98 3.71 -27.37
N GLU A 208 -3.61 3.93 -26.23
CA GLU A 208 -3.17 4.84 -25.18
C GLU A 208 -1.80 4.45 -24.62
N THR A 209 -1.51 3.16 -24.48
CA THR A 209 -0.19 2.67 -24.02
C THR A 209 0.89 2.95 -25.05
N HIS A 210 0.62 2.70 -26.33
CA HIS A 210 1.56 3.02 -27.41
C HIS A 210 1.82 4.53 -27.52
N LEU A 211 0.77 5.35 -27.49
CA LEU A 211 0.89 6.81 -27.51
C LEU A 211 1.68 7.34 -26.31
N LEU A 212 1.49 6.75 -25.13
CA LEU A 212 2.27 7.09 -23.94
C LEU A 212 3.75 6.76 -24.13
N VAL A 213 4.08 5.57 -24.65
CA VAL A 213 5.46 5.17 -24.90
C VAL A 213 6.11 6.09 -25.94
N GLU A 214 5.47 6.35 -27.08
CA GLU A 214 5.97 7.28 -28.10
C GLU A 214 6.18 8.69 -27.53
N TYR A 215 5.24 9.18 -26.71
CA TYR A 215 5.38 10.46 -26.04
C TYR A 215 6.57 10.45 -25.08
N LEU A 216 6.70 9.42 -24.23
CA LEU A 216 7.81 9.32 -23.27
C LEU A 216 9.16 9.15 -23.93
N LEU A 217 9.24 8.49 -25.09
CA LEU A 217 10.47 8.36 -25.88
C LEU A 217 10.82 9.66 -26.63
N GLY A 218 9.85 10.57 -26.81
CA GLY A 218 10.03 11.82 -27.56
C GLY A 218 9.82 11.64 -29.07
N GLU A 219 9.14 10.58 -29.48
CA GLU A 219 8.84 10.27 -30.89
C GLU A 219 7.53 10.93 -31.35
N ALA A 220 6.68 11.33 -30.42
CA ALA A 220 5.44 12.04 -30.68
C ALA A 220 5.56 13.57 -30.49
N GLY A 221 4.74 14.32 -31.21
CA GLY A 221 4.56 15.76 -31.04
C GLY A 221 5.53 16.64 -31.84
N SER A 222 5.56 17.92 -31.49
CA SER A 222 6.44 18.94 -32.08
C SER A 222 7.79 19.01 -31.32
N PRO A 223 8.81 19.71 -31.86
CA PRO A 223 10.06 19.96 -31.13
C PRO A 223 9.86 20.62 -29.75
N GLU A 224 8.82 21.44 -29.58
CA GLU A 224 8.47 22.03 -28.28
C GLU A 224 7.97 20.97 -27.29
N ASP A 225 7.20 19.99 -27.77
CA ASP A 225 6.74 18.87 -26.95
C ASP A 225 7.90 17.95 -26.58
N GLN A 226 8.82 17.69 -27.51
CA GLN A 226 10.03 16.90 -27.26
C GLN A 226 10.97 17.57 -26.23
N GLU A 227 11.08 18.89 -26.24
CA GLU A 227 11.82 19.65 -25.23
C GLU A 227 11.21 19.49 -23.82
N LYS A 228 9.87 19.51 -23.74
CA LYS A 228 9.13 19.26 -22.50
C LYS A 228 9.28 17.80 -22.06
N THR A 229 9.09 16.84 -22.95
CA THR A 229 9.24 15.41 -22.64
C THR A 229 10.63 15.10 -22.12
N SER A 230 11.68 15.67 -22.71
CA SER A 230 13.06 15.44 -22.24
C SER A 230 13.35 15.99 -20.83
N SER A 231 12.43 16.76 -20.25
CA SER A 231 12.46 17.12 -18.82
C SER A 231 11.93 16.02 -17.88
N ILE A 232 11.32 14.96 -18.41
CA ILE A 232 10.93 13.75 -17.66
C ILE A 232 12.14 12.83 -17.60
N SER A 233 12.78 12.69 -16.45
CA SER A 233 14.01 11.90 -16.30
C SER A 233 13.79 10.45 -15.89
N ARG A 234 12.64 10.16 -15.26
CA ARG A 234 12.34 8.84 -14.71
C ARG A 234 10.86 8.50 -14.82
N LEU A 235 10.58 7.23 -15.01
CA LEU A 235 9.27 6.61 -14.94
C LEU A 235 9.23 5.65 -13.75
N ILE A 236 8.18 5.71 -12.93
CA ILE A 236 7.85 4.68 -11.94
C ILE A 236 6.55 4.01 -12.38
N ILE A 237 6.60 2.70 -12.58
CA ILE A 237 5.45 1.85 -12.85
C ILE A 237 5.03 1.19 -11.52
N ALA A 238 3.97 1.69 -10.92
CA ALA A 238 3.45 1.31 -9.60
C ALA A 238 2.41 0.17 -9.69
N GLY A 239 2.85 -1.00 -10.16
CA GLY A 239 2.08 -2.24 -10.15
C GLY A 239 0.92 -2.33 -11.15
N ASN A 240 0.34 -3.54 -11.17
CA ASN A 240 -0.71 -3.99 -12.08
C ASN A 240 -0.27 -3.80 -13.54
N SER A 241 0.95 -4.25 -13.84
CA SER A 241 1.52 -4.18 -15.19
C SER A 241 0.88 -5.22 -16.10
N LEU A 242 0.59 -6.41 -15.57
CA LEU A 242 -0.08 -7.50 -16.25
C LEU A 242 -1.53 -7.63 -15.79
N SER A 243 -2.43 -8.03 -16.70
CA SER A 243 -3.82 -8.32 -16.34
C SER A 243 -3.95 -9.61 -15.54
N GLU A 244 -5.09 -9.79 -14.86
CA GLU A 244 -5.42 -11.09 -14.27
C GLU A 244 -5.38 -12.22 -15.32
N PRO A 245 -4.98 -13.45 -14.94
CA PRO A 245 -4.96 -14.59 -15.84
C PRO A 245 -6.34 -14.98 -16.39
N HIS A 246 -7.43 -14.62 -15.69
CA HIS A 246 -8.79 -15.07 -16.04
C HIS A 246 -9.47 -14.23 -17.11
N THR A 247 -9.10 -12.97 -17.29
CA THR A 247 -9.57 -12.14 -18.42
C THR A 247 -8.96 -12.61 -19.74
N GLN A 248 -7.81 -13.29 -19.72
CA GLN A 248 -7.14 -13.82 -20.92
C GLN A 248 -7.88 -14.99 -21.58
N ALA A 249 -8.73 -15.72 -20.83
CA ALA A 249 -9.46 -16.89 -21.36
C ALA A 249 -10.84 -16.55 -21.95
N ALA A 250 -11.37 -15.34 -21.72
CA ALA A 250 -12.70 -14.95 -22.18
C ALA A 250 -12.71 -14.51 -23.66
N ASP A 251 -11.62 -13.91 -24.14
CA ASP A 251 -11.55 -13.35 -25.51
C ASP A 251 -11.20 -14.39 -26.59
N ASP A 252 -10.52 -15.49 -26.23
CA ASP A 252 -10.26 -16.61 -27.16
C ASP A 252 -11.52 -17.47 -27.41
N ALA A 253 -12.63 -17.18 -26.73
CA ALA A 253 -13.90 -17.88 -26.86
C ALA A 253 -14.92 -17.13 -27.73
N VAL A 254 -14.54 -16.69 -28.93
CA VAL A 254 -15.52 -16.51 -30.03
C VAL A 254 -15.86 -17.88 -30.61
N ALA A 255 -16.46 -18.74 -29.78
CA ALA A 255 -17.13 -19.95 -30.22
C ALA A 255 -18.65 -19.67 -30.21
N PRO A 256 -19.38 -20.03 -31.27
CA PRO A 256 -20.81 -19.71 -31.35
C PRO A 256 -21.57 -20.35 -30.19
N ALA A 257 -22.51 -19.58 -29.64
CA ALA A 257 -23.38 -19.96 -28.55
C ALA A 257 -24.23 -21.21 -28.90
N SER A 258 -23.68 -22.40 -28.68
CA SER A 258 -24.46 -23.65 -28.63
C SER A 258 -23.65 -24.79 -28.00
N SER A 259 -23.48 -24.77 -26.67
CA SER A 259 -23.62 -25.99 -25.88
C SER A 259 -23.54 -25.68 -24.39
N SER A 260 -24.65 -25.94 -23.70
CA SER A 260 -24.70 -26.08 -22.25
C SER A 260 -23.81 -27.25 -21.81
N ARG A 261 -22.57 -26.96 -21.41
CA ARG A 261 -21.77 -27.89 -20.60
C ARG A 261 -21.67 -27.35 -19.17
N PRO A 262 -21.89 -28.20 -18.15
CA PRO A 262 -21.80 -27.78 -16.77
C PRO A 262 -20.34 -27.38 -16.46
N ILE A 263 -20.19 -26.23 -15.80
CA ILE A 263 -18.92 -25.73 -15.28
C ILE A 263 -18.41 -26.76 -14.28
N LYS A 264 -17.46 -27.60 -14.69
CA LYS A 264 -16.78 -28.54 -13.79
C LYS A 264 -16.01 -27.72 -12.76
N SER A 265 -16.19 -28.04 -11.49
CA SER A 265 -15.40 -27.52 -10.37
C SER A 265 -13.91 -27.63 -10.70
N LYS A 266 -13.24 -26.48 -10.76
CA LYS A 266 -11.81 -26.42 -11.08
C LYS A 266 -11.03 -27.04 -9.93
N LYS A 267 -10.32 -28.12 -10.23
CA LYS A 267 -9.34 -28.76 -9.36
C LYS A 267 -8.22 -27.75 -9.07
N TYR A 268 -7.83 -27.61 -7.80
CA TYR A 268 -6.64 -26.89 -7.40
C TYR A 268 -5.41 -27.55 -8.06
N GLY A 269 -4.74 -26.83 -8.95
CA GLY A 269 -3.59 -27.34 -9.71
C GLY A 269 -3.24 -26.43 -10.90
N TYR A 270 -1.94 -26.19 -11.09
CA TYR A 270 -1.40 -25.50 -12.26
C TYR A 270 -1.73 -26.28 -13.53
N ASP A 271 -2.54 -25.70 -14.42
CA ASP A 271 -2.78 -26.23 -15.75
C ASP A 271 -1.85 -25.53 -16.76
N ALA A 272 -0.76 -26.20 -17.11
CA ALA A 272 0.22 -25.70 -18.07
C ALA A 272 -0.41 -25.33 -19.43
N ALA A 273 -1.58 -25.88 -19.76
CA ALA A 273 -2.30 -25.56 -21.00
C ALA A 273 -2.97 -24.18 -20.99
N SER A 274 -3.14 -23.54 -19.82
CA SER A 274 -3.72 -22.20 -19.68
C SER A 274 -2.67 -21.09 -19.58
N TYR A 275 -1.38 -21.43 -19.69
CA TYR A 275 -0.29 -20.46 -19.63
C TYR A 275 -0.16 -19.67 -20.95
N ASN A 276 -0.29 -18.35 -20.87
CA ASN A 276 -0.04 -17.44 -21.98
C ASN A 276 1.18 -16.56 -21.65
N ALA A 277 2.27 -16.71 -22.40
CA ALA A 277 3.49 -15.92 -22.21
C ALA A 277 3.44 -14.54 -22.89
N LYS A 278 2.46 -14.29 -23.78
CA LYS A 278 2.37 -13.04 -24.55
C LYS A 278 2.37 -11.77 -23.69
N PRO A 279 1.58 -11.67 -22.59
CA PRO A 279 1.55 -10.46 -21.79
C PRO A 279 2.92 -10.09 -21.22
N THR A 280 3.65 -11.10 -20.71
CA THR A 280 4.99 -10.90 -20.15
C THR A 280 6.00 -10.53 -21.24
N ALA A 281 5.91 -11.12 -22.44
CA ALA A 281 6.77 -10.78 -23.56
C ALA A 281 6.54 -9.33 -24.05
N VAL A 282 5.28 -8.89 -24.08
CA VAL A 282 4.91 -7.51 -24.43
C VAL A 282 5.44 -6.52 -23.41
N LEU A 283 5.25 -6.81 -22.11
CA LEU A 283 5.79 -5.97 -21.04
C LEU A 283 7.33 -5.87 -21.12
N ASP A 284 8.03 -6.99 -21.36
CA ASP A 284 9.49 -7.00 -21.52
C ASP A 284 9.93 -6.12 -22.71
N ALA A 285 9.27 -6.21 -23.85
CA ALA A 285 9.55 -5.39 -25.02
C ALA A 285 9.33 -3.89 -24.75
N LEU A 286 8.20 -3.53 -24.16
CA LEU A 286 7.87 -2.15 -23.78
C LEU A 286 8.90 -1.58 -22.80
N LEU A 287 9.30 -2.35 -21.80
CA LEU A 287 10.32 -1.95 -20.83
C LEU A 287 11.67 -1.76 -21.51
N ALA A 288 12.05 -2.67 -22.42
CA ALA A 288 13.30 -2.57 -23.16
C ALA A 288 13.35 -1.31 -24.02
N ASP A 289 12.26 -0.98 -24.72
CA ASP A 289 12.14 0.24 -25.54
C ASP A 289 12.28 1.49 -24.66
N LEU A 290 11.51 1.59 -23.57
CA LEU A 290 11.60 2.71 -22.63
C LEU A 290 13.01 2.86 -22.04
N CYS A 291 13.65 1.76 -21.65
CA CYS A 291 14.96 1.77 -21.01
C CYS A 291 16.09 2.27 -21.92
N THR A 292 15.86 2.42 -23.23
CA THR A 292 16.82 3.05 -24.15
C THR A 292 16.97 4.56 -23.91
N SER A 293 15.94 5.22 -23.37
CA SER A 293 15.86 6.68 -23.26
C SER A 293 15.60 7.16 -21.83
N ILE A 294 14.72 6.48 -21.08
CA ILE A 294 14.30 6.87 -19.74
C ILE A 294 14.65 5.81 -18.70
N SER A 295 14.98 6.23 -17.48
CA SER A 295 15.13 5.29 -16.36
C SER A 295 13.75 4.83 -15.86
N VAL A 296 13.52 3.53 -15.79
CA VAL A 296 12.26 2.91 -15.37
C VAL A 296 12.44 2.14 -14.07
N THR A 297 11.63 2.47 -13.06
CA THR A 297 11.47 1.67 -11.86
C THR A 297 10.16 0.88 -11.95
N LEU A 298 10.22 -0.44 -11.78
CA LEU A 298 9.05 -1.32 -11.86
C LEU A 298 8.73 -1.90 -10.47
N MET A 299 7.53 -1.61 -9.98
CA MET A 299 6.96 -2.20 -8.76
C MET A 299 5.93 -3.27 -9.14
N PRO A 300 5.86 -4.41 -8.43
CA PRO A 300 4.79 -5.38 -8.60
C PRO A 300 3.48 -4.91 -7.97
N GLY A 301 2.36 -5.24 -8.60
CA GLY A 301 1.01 -5.11 -8.03
C GLY A 301 0.36 -6.45 -7.71
N GLU A 302 -0.96 -6.42 -7.52
CA GLU A 302 -1.76 -7.59 -7.13
C GLU A 302 -1.85 -8.64 -8.23
N THR A 303 -1.95 -8.18 -9.48
CA THR A 303 -2.11 -9.04 -10.66
C THR A 303 -0.78 -9.48 -11.27
N ASP A 304 0.33 -8.92 -10.77
CA ASP A 304 1.66 -9.21 -11.28
C ASP A 304 2.25 -10.49 -10.64
N PRO A 305 3.11 -11.23 -11.35
CA PRO A 305 3.72 -12.47 -10.85
C PRO A 305 4.86 -12.18 -9.85
N ALA A 306 4.46 -11.74 -8.66
CA ALA A 306 5.27 -11.64 -7.45
C ALA A 306 4.63 -12.48 -6.32
N ASN A 307 5.21 -12.48 -5.12
CA ASN A 307 4.51 -13.04 -3.95
C ASN A 307 3.24 -12.23 -3.66
N ALA A 308 2.22 -12.91 -3.11
CA ALA A 308 0.93 -12.30 -2.79
C ALA A 308 0.96 -11.45 -1.52
N SER A 309 1.79 -11.81 -0.54
CA SER A 309 1.91 -11.09 0.73
C SER A 309 2.78 -9.83 0.60
N LEU A 310 2.47 -8.79 1.37
CA LEU A 310 3.36 -7.65 1.51
C LEU A 310 4.55 -7.96 2.46
N PRO A 311 5.75 -7.42 2.22
CA PRO A 311 6.15 -6.71 1.01
C PRO A 311 6.31 -7.67 -0.17
N GLN A 312 5.71 -7.32 -1.30
CA GLN A 312 5.93 -8.03 -2.56
C GLN A 312 7.36 -7.78 -3.02
N GLN A 313 8.11 -8.85 -3.24
CA GLN A 313 9.48 -8.81 -3.72
C GLN A 313 9.51 -8.53 -5.23
N LYS A 314 10.65 -8.02 -5.70
CA LYS A 314 10.84 -7.69 -7.12
C LYS A 314 10.54 -8.88 -8.03
N MET A 315 9.93 -8.59 -9.18
CA MET A 315 9.65 -9.60 -10.20
C MET A 315 10.95 -10.28 -10.66
N HIS A 316 10.87 -11.57 -10.93
CA HIS A 316 12.07 -12.37 -11.21
C HIS A 316 12.68 -12.01 -12.58
N PRO A 317 14.02 -11.85 -12.70
CA PRO A 317 14.68 -11.43 -13.94
C PRO A 317 14.44 -12.34 -15.16
N THR A 318 14.03 -13.60 -14.96
CA THR A 318 13.70 -14.52 -16.06
C THR A 318 12.45 -14.09 -16.83
N MET A 319 11.61 -13.25 -16.24
CA MET A 319 10.47 -12.67 -16.94
C MET A 319 10.86 -11.59 -17.95
N PHE A 320 12.08 -11.07 -17.84
CA PHE A 320 12.55 -9.94 -18.65
C PHE A 320 13.75 -10.33 -19.52
N PRO A 321 13.60 -11.21 -20.53
CA PRO A 321 14.72 -11.61 -21.39
C PRO A 321 15.51 -10.47 -22.02
N THR A 322 14.85 -9.35 -22.34
CA THR A 322 15.47 -8.19 -23.02
C THR A 322 15.70 -7.02 -22.06
N ALA A 323 14.71 -6.62 -21.26
CA ALA A 323 14.84 -5.48 -20.35
C ALA A 323 15.88 -5.72 -19.24
N LYS A 324 16.13 -6.99 -18.85
CA LYS A 324 17.15 -7.31 -17.83
C LYS A 324 18.56 -6.80 -18.17
N TYR A 325 18.90 -6.62 -19.45
CA TYR A 325 20.22 -6.11 -19.84
C TYR A 325 20.43 -4.64 -19.45
N TYR A 326 19.35 -3.91 -19.14
CA TYR A 326 19.39 -2.57 -18.58
C TYR A 326 19.36 -2.55 -17.05
N THR A 327 19.34 -3.72 -16.39
CA THR A 327 19.29 -3.79 -14.92
C THR A 327 20.52 -3.12 -14.31
N GLY A 328 20.30 -2.18 -13.40
CA GLY A 328 21.38 -1.43 -12.75
C GLY A 328 21.87 -0.21 -13.53
N SER A 329 21.35 0.04 -14.73
CA SER A 329 21.48 1.31 -15.43
C SER A 329 20.14 2.04 -15.46
N THR A 330 19.31 1.75 -16.46
CA THR A 330 18.01 2.39 -16.69
C THR A 330 16.85 1.53 -16.23
N PHE A 331 17.01 0.22 -16.03
CA PHE A 331 15.95 -0.64 -15.48
C PHE A 331 16.19 -0.96 -14.00
N ILE A 332 15.19 -0.69 -13.17
CA ILE A 332 15.22 -0.90 -11.71
C ILE A 332 13.99 -1.70 -11.27
N PRO A 333 14.06 -3.03 -11.22
CA PRO A 333 13.01 -3.84 -10.60
C PRO A 333 13.03 -3.62 -9.07
N SER A 334 11.88 -3.35 -8.48
CA SER A 334 11.75 -2.98 -7.06
C SER A 334 10.66 -3.77 -6.35
N THR A 335 10.54 -3.54 -5.04
CA THR A 335 9.53 -4.12 -4.16
C THR A 335 8.22 -3.33 -4.17
N ASN A 336 7.18 -3.86 -3.55
CA ASN A 336 5.98 -3.13 -3.14
C ASN A 336 5.70 -3.42 -1.66
N PRO A 337 5.73 -2.44 -0.74
CA PRO A 337 5.97 -1.01 -0.98
C PRO A 337 7.37 -0.70 -1.52
N HIS A 338 7.53 0.51 -2.08
CA HIS A 338 8.81 1.01 -2.58
C HIS A 338 9.16 2.36 -1.97
N ALA A 339 10.41 2.53 -1.55
CA ALA A 339 10.97 3.79 -1.10
C ALA A 339 12.27 4.10 -1.84
N CYS A 340 12.43 5.35 -2.27
CA CYS A 340 13.63 5.79 -2.96
C CYS A 340 13.89 7.30 -2.80
N GLU A 341 15.11 7.72 -3.14
CA GLU A 341 15.50 9.12 -3.26
C GLU A 341 15.89 9.41 -4.71
N ILE A 342 15.29 10.46 -5.29
CA ILE A 342 15.54 10.96 -6.66
C ILE A 342 15.98 12.42 -6.51
N ASP A 343 17.23 12.72 -6.85
CA ASP A 343 17.80 14.08 -6.74
C ASP A 343 17.56 14.75 -5.37
N GLY A 344 17.68 13.97 -4.29
CA GLY A 344 17.46 14.44 -2.92
C GLY A 344 15.99 14.55 -2.49
N VAL A 345 15.03 14.22 -3.36
CA VAL A 345 13.60 14.11 -3.04
C VAL A 345 13.26 12.66 -2.73
N ARG A 346 12.49 12.42 -1.68
CA ARG A 346 12.25 11.08 -1.13
C ARG A 346 10.81 10.69 -1.39
N PHE A 347 10.66 9.54 -2.01
CA PHE A 347 9.41 8.96 -2.44
C PHE A 347 9.14 7.70 -1.60
N LEU A 348 7.88 7.52 -1.22
CA LEU A 348 7.35 6.30 -0.65
C LEU A 348 6.01 6.05 -1.34
N GLY A 349 5.84 4.87 -1.92
CA GLY A 349 4.64 4.51 -2.65
C GLY A 349 4.32 3.03 -2.54
N THR A 350 3.06 2.70 -2.80
CA THR A 350 2.55 1.32 -2.88
C THR A 350 1.84 1.13 -4.22
N SER A 351 1.56 -0.12 -4.58
CA SER A 351 0.79 -0.46 -5.79
C SER A 351 -0.73 -0.43 -5.58
N GLY A 352 -1.21 0.24 -4.51
CA GLY A 352 -2.64 0.48 -4.25
C GLY A 352 -3.29 -0.45 -3.22
N GLN A 353 -2.81 -1.69 -3.06
CA GLN A 353 -3.49 -2.69 -2.21
C GLN A 353 -3.67 -2.24 -0.75
N THR A 354 -2.73 -1.45 -0.22
CA THR A 354 -2.81 -0.94 1.16
C THR A 354 -3.99 0.01 1.35
N ILE A 355 -4.24 0.90 0.39
CA ILE A 355 -5.35 1.85 0.43
C ILE A 355 -6.67 1.18 0.04
N ASP A 356 -6.64 0.21 -0.88
CA ASP A 356 -7.80 -0.63 -1.19
C ASP A 356 -8.25 -1.46 -0.01
N ASP A 357 -7.34 -1.91 0.84
CA ASP A 357 -7.73 -2.63 2.04
C ASP A 357 -8.28 -1.68 3.13
N VAL A 358 -7.67 -0.50 3.33
CA VAL A 358 -8.23 0.55 4.21
C VAL A 358 -9.64 0.95 3.78
N PHE A 359 -9.88 1.09 2.47
CA PHE A 359 -11.20 1.43 1.91
C PHE A 359 -12.29 0.43 2.31
N LYS A 360 -11.95 -0.85 2.53
CA LYS A 360 -12.93 -1.84 3.00
C LYS A 360 -13.40 -1.56 4.43
N TYR A 361 -12.59 -0.89 5.25
CA TYR A 361 -12.88 -0.61 6.66
C TYR A 361 -13.65 0.69 6.89
N VAL A 362 -13.65 1.61 5.93
CA VAL A 362 -14.18 2.98 6.11
C VAL A 362 -15.36 3.24 5.17
N ASP A 363 -16.27 4.12 5.59
CA ASP A 363 -17.47 4.44 4.80
C ASP A 363 -17.19 5.44 3.68
N GLY A 364 -16.20 6.33 3.86
CA GLY A 364 -15.78 7.27 2.83
C GLY A 364 -15.18 6.59 1.59
N ASP A 365 -15.21 7.30 0.47
CA ASP A 365 -14.64 6.85 -0.80
C ASP A 365 -13.39 7.63 -1.22
N ASP A 366 -13.03 8.68 -0.46
CA ASP A 366 -11.88 9.53 -0.75
C ASP A 366 -10.56 8.79 -0.44
N ARG A 367 -9.92 8.27 -1.49
CA ARG A 367 -8.64 7.56 -1.37
C ARG A 367 -7.49 8.49 -1.00
N LEU A 368 -7.56 9.77 -1.34
CA LEU A 368 -6.51 10.73 -0.97
C LEU A 368 -6.54 11.01 0.53
N GLU A 369 -7.74 11.15 1.11
CA GLU A 369 -7.90 11.26 2.56
C GLU A 369 -7.39 9.99 3.27
N MET A 370 -7.66 8.80 2.74
CA MET A 370 -7.11 7.54 3.28
C MET A 370 -5.58 7.52 3.22
N MET A 371 -4.97 8.03 2.15
CA MET A 371 -3.51 8.16 2.03
C MET A 371 -2.95 9.16 3.06
N GLU A 372 -3.63 10.29 3.29
CA GLU A 372 -3.24 11.25 4.33
C GLU A 372 -3.29 10.60 5.72
N ARG A 373 -4.38 9.89 6.03
CA ARG A 373 -4.54 9.20 7.32
C ARG A 373 -3.48 8.13 7.53
N THR A 374 -3.16 7.36 6.49
CA THR A 374 -2.07 6.35 6.49
C THR A 374 -0.72 6.98 6.89
N LEU A 375 -0.42 8.19 6.40
CA LEU A 375 0.77 8.95 6.82
C LEU A 375 0.70 9.41 8.28
N ARG A 376 -0.46 9.91 8.75
CA ARG A 376 -0.68 10.36 10.14
C ARG A 376 -0.67 9.21 11.14
N TRP A 377 -1.08 8.02 10.73
CA TRP A 377 -0.95 6.79 11.51
C TRP A 377 0.49 6.26 11.53
N ARG A 378 1.38 6.80 10.68
CA ARG A 378 2.75 6.32 10.46
C ARG A 378 2.81 4.84 10.07
N LEU A 379 1.86 4.36 9.26
CA LEU A 379 1.78 2.96 8.86
C LEU A 379 1.50 2.86 7.37
N VAL A 380 2.37 2.22 6.59
CA VAL A 380 2.15 2.00 5.15
C VAL A 380 1.01 1.01 4.88
N ALA A 381 0.85 0.03 5.76
CA ALA A 381 -0.14 -1.05 5.65
C ALA A 381 -0.76 -1.32 7.04
N PRO A 382 -1.66 -0.44 7.53
CA PRO A 382 -2.19 -0.53 8.89
C PRO A 382 -2.98 -1.82 9.13
N THR A 383 -3.78 -2.26 8.16
CA THR A 383 -4.63 -3.46 8.25
C THR A 383 -3.88 -4.78 8.10
N ALA A 384 -2.57 -4.74 7.83
CA ALA A 384 -1.74 -5.94 7.82
C ALA A 384 -1.34 -6.33 9.26
N PRO A 385 -1.48 -7.61 9.66
CA PRO A 385 -1.85 -8.79 8.86
C PRO A 385 -3.34 -9.20 8.84
N ASP A 386 -4.26 -8.47 9.48
CA ASP A 386 -5.66 -8.88 9.70
C ASP A 386 -6.39 -9.24 8.39
N THR A 387 -6.46 -8.31 7.44
CA THR A 387 -7.14 -8.52 6.14
C THR A 387 -6.20 -8.38 4.97
N LEU A 388 -5.15 -7.56 5.10
CA LEU A 388 -4.09 -7.47 4.12
C LEU A 388 -2.94 -8.40 4.52
N TRP A 389 -2.70 -9.43 3.71
CA TRP A 389 -1.73 -10.45 4.06
C TRP A 389 -0.31 -9.90 3.96
N CYS A 390 0.52 -10.20 4.96
CA CYS A 390 1.91 -9.79 4.97
C CYS A 390 2.85 -10.91 5.42
N TYR A 391 4.14 -10.67 5.29
CA TYR A 391 5.18 -11.51 5.88
C TYR A 391 5.16 -11.37 7.41
N PRO A 392 5.28 -12.47 8.18
CA PRO A 392 5.29 -12.43 9.64
C PRO A 392 6.66 -11.94 10.17
N PHE A 393 6.85 -10.62 10.21
CA PHE A 393 8.06 -9.98 10.74
C PHE A 393 8.33 -10.36 12.21
N GLN A 394 9.60 -10.57 12.55
CA GLN A 394 10.06 -10.96 13.90
C GLN A 394 10.89 -9.88 14.58
N ASP A 395 11.78 -9.24 13.83
CA ASP A 395 12.75 -8.29 14.40
C ASP A 395 12.28 -6.84 14.26
N ASP A 396 11.56 -6.52 13.19
CA ASP A 396 11.17 -5.15 12.87
C ASP A 396 9.87 -5.07 12.05
N ASP A 397 8.92 -4.22 12.46
CA ASP A 397 7.77 -3.87 11.61
C ASP A 397 8.22 -2.84 10.56
N GLN A 398 8.44 -3.35 9.34
CA GLN A 398 8.86 -2.55 8.19
C GLN A 398 7.77 -1.61 7.68
N PHE A 399 6.51 -1.79 8.06
CA PHE A 399 5.41 -0.91 7.62
C PHE A 399 5.33 0.39 8.43
N VAL A 400 6.04 0.52 9.55
CA VAL A 400 6.08 1.77 10.32
C VAL A 400 6.88 2.85 9.57
N ILE A 401 6.28 4.02 9.37
CA ILE A 401 6.91 5.17 8.71
C ILE A 401 7.71 5.97 9.76
N GLU A 402 9.02 5.82 9.75
CA GLU A 402 9.92 6.47 10.72
C GLU A 402 10.35 7.87 10.30
N THR A 403 10.36 8.15 9.00
CA THR A 403 10.74 9.45 8.45
C THR A 403 9.75 9.82 7.35
N CYS A 404 9.29 11.07 7.37
CA CYS A 404 8.26 11.50 6.42
C CYS A 404 8.86 11.59 5.00
N PRO A 405 8.20 11.01 3.98
CA PRO A 405 8.56 11.28 2.58
C PRO A 405 8.37 12.78 2.29
N HIS A 406 9.02 13.28 1.23
CA HIS A 406 8.98 14.71 0.91
C HIS A 406 7.61 15.14 0.36
N ARG A 407 7.19 16.36 0.71
CA ARG A 407 5.97 17.01 0.19
C ARG A 407 6.27 17.88 -1.03
#